data_AF-A0A7V8JSY2-F1
#
_entry.id   AF-A0A7V8JSY2-F1
#
_cell.length_a   1.000
_cell.length_b   1.000
_cell.length_c   1.000
_cell.angle_alpha   90.00
_cell.angle_beta   90.00
_cell.angle_gamma   90.00
#
_symmetry.space_group_name_H-M   'P 1'
#
loop_
_entity.id
_entity.type
_entity.pdbx_description
1 polymer ?
#
loop_
_entity_poly.entity_id
_entity_poly.type
_entity_poly.pdbx_seq_one_letter_code
_entity_poly.pdbx_strand_id
1 'polypeptide(L)' 'MLKREVCGGDASASFNRADFGIDYGAKYGFSMETKLAIQVEAVKTN' A
#
# COMPACT_ATOMS: atom_id res chain seq x y z
N MET A 1 -5.78 1.46 25.49
CA MET A 1 -4.59 1.84 24.71
C MET A 1 -3.34 1.44 25.46
N LEU A 2 -2.32 0.94 24.77
CA LEU A 2 -1.02 0.63 25.38
C LEU A 2 -0.40 1.95 25.88
N LYS A 3 0.13 2.00 27.11
CA LYS A 3 0.87 3.16 27.63
C LYS A 3 2.31 3.16 27.08
N ARG A 4 2.43 3.25 25.76
CA ARG A 4 3.71 3.20 25.04
C ARG A 4 3.69 4.27 23.96
N GLU A 5 4.88 4.75 23.61
CA GLU A 5 5.06 5.65 22.49
C GLU A 5 4.60 4.99 21.19
N VAL A 6 3.89 5.77 20.37
CA VAL A 6 3.37 5.35 19.07
C VAL A 6 3.82 6.38 18.04
N CYS A 7 4.40 5.91 16.94
CA CYS A 7 4.70 6.72 15.77
C CYS A 7 3.66 6.41 14.69
N GLY A 8 3.03 7.45 14.16
CA GLY A 8 2.15 7.37 12.99
C GLY A 8 2.87 7.74 11.71
N GLY A 9 2.44 7.18 10.59
CA GLY A 9 2.94 7.56 9.27
C GLY A 9 1.98 7.20 8.16
N ASP A 10 1.95 8.05 7.15
CA ASP A 10 1.25 7.84 5.89
C ASP A 10 2.27 7.66 4.77
N ALA A 11 2.07 6.64 3.94
CA ALA A 11 2.89 6.38 2.77
C ALA A 11 2.00 6.14 1.55
N SER A 12 2.47 6.57 0.38
CA SER A 12 1.80 6.36 -0.89
C SER A 12 2.77 5.88 -1.95
N ALA A 13 2.25 5.10 -2.89
CA ALA A 13 2.98 4.66 -4.07
C ALA A 13 2.01 4.34 -5.20
N SER A 14 2.52 4.26 -6.42
CA SER A 14 1.82 3.69 -7.56
C SER A 14 2.72 2.69 -8.25
N PHE A 15 2.15 1.58 -8.71
CA PHE A 15 2.88 0.60 -9.51
C PHE A 15 1.96 -0.05 -10.54
N ASN A 16 2.57 -0.67 -11.56
CA ASN A 16 1.84 -1.44 -12.55
C ASN A 16 1.71 -2.89 -12.08
N ARG A 17 0.49 -3.36 -11.82
CA ARG A 17 0.29 -4.74 -11.34
C ARG A 17 0.62 -5.82 -12.38
N ALA A 18 0.70 -5.47 -13.66
CA ALA A 18 1.11 -6.39 -14.72
C ALA A 18 2.59 -6.79 -14.60
N ASP A 19 3.45 -5.92 -14.02
CA ASP A 19 4.86 -6.22 -13.74
C ASP A 19 5.02 -7.40 -12.77
N PHE A 20 3.96 -7.73 -12.02
CA PHE A 20 3.88 -8.83 -11.07
C PHE A 20 3.03 -10.00 -11.58
N GLY A 21 2.74 -10.07 -12.89
CA GLY A 21 1.96 -11.13 -13.52
C GLY A 21 0.44 -11.03 -13.29
N ILE A 22 -0.05 -9.91 -12.77
CA ILE A 22 -1.48 -9.67 -12.54
C ILE A 22 -2.00 -8.76 -13.66
N ASP A 23 -2.30 -9.31 -14.84
CA ASP A 23 -2.65 -8.56 -16.06
C ASP A 23 -4.13 -8.66 -16.47
N TYR A 24 -4.97 -9.35 -15.67
CA TYR A 24 -6.39 -9.53 -15.96
C TYR A 24 -7.08 -8.18 -16.21
N GLY A 25 -7.90 -8.07 -17.27
CA GLY A 25 -8.57 -6.82 -17.64
C GLY A 25 -7.78 -5.93 -18.60
N ALA A 26 -6.48 -6.15 -18.82
CA ALA A 26 -5.66 -5.31 -19.69
C ALA A 26 -6.20 -5.24 -21.13
N LYS A 27 -6.57 -6.40 -21.71
CA LYS A 27 -7.18 -6.47 -23.05
C LYS A 27 -8.58 -5.85 -23.13
N TYR A 28 -9.21 -5.60 -21.99
CA TYR A 28 -10.52 -4.95 -21.88
C TYR A 28 -10.40 -3.46 -21.53
N GLY A 29 -9.19 -2.89 -21.53
CA GLY A 29 -8.94 -1.46 -21.31
C GLY A 29 -8.89 -1.03 -19.84
N PHE A 30 -8.82 -1.97 -18.88
CA PHE A 30 -8.66 -1.62 -17.47
C PHE A 30 -7.28 -0.98 -17.25
N SER A 31 -7.22 0.02 -16.36
CA SER A 31 -5.92 0.53 -15.91
C SER A 31 -5.19 -0.55 -15.12
N MET A 32 -3.90 -0.74 -15.43
CA MET A 32 -3.02 -1.60 -14.63
C MET A 32 -2.31 -0.81 -13.52
N GLU A 33 -2.46 0.52 -13.46
CA GLU A 33 -1.97 1.32 -12.35
C GLU A 33 -2.71 0.93 -11.07
N THR A 34 -1.95 0.54 -10.06
CA THR A 34 -2.43 0.25 -8.71
C THR A 34 -1.84 1.28 -7.76
N LYS A 35 -2.72 2.00 -7.05
CA LYS A 35 -2.33 3.02 -6.07
C LYS A 35 -2.34 2.41 -4.67
N LEU A 36 -1.27 2.63 -3.93
CA LEU A 36 -1.13 2.27 -2.53
C LEU A 36 -1.37 3.50 -1.67
N ALA A 37 -2.27 3.37 -0.71
CA ALA A 37 -2.50 4.32 0.37
C ALA A 37 -2.35 3.55 1.68
N ILE A 38 -1.22 3.73 2.34
CA ILE A 38 -0.82 2.94 3.50
C ILE A 38 -0.81 3.86 4.72
N GLN A 39 -1.64 3.53 5.70
CA GLN A 39 -1.63 4.14 7.03
C GLN A 39 -0.95 3.18 7.99
N VAL A 40 0.03 3.66 8.75
CA VAL A 40 0.76 2.87 9.74
C VAL A 40 0.70 3.55 11.12
N GLU A 41 0.45 2.74 12.13
CA GLU A 41 0.71 3.08 13.53
C GLU A 41 1.67 2.03 14.11
N ALA A 42 2.85 2.49 14.53
CA ALA A 42 3.91 1.64 15.07
C ALA A 42 4.08 1.89 16.57
N VAL A 43 3.89 0.84 17.38
CA VAL A 43 4.11 0.90 18.83
C VAL A 43 5.57 0.58 19.13
N LYS A 44 6.22 1.40 19.97
CA LYS A 44 7.59 1.15 20.43
C LYS A 44 7.73 -0.26 21.02
N THR A 45 8.64 -1.04 20.46
CA THR A 45 9.00 -2.37 20.95
C THR A 45 10.24 -2.25 21.84
N ASN A 46 10.00 -2.36 23.15
CA ASN A 46 10.94 -2.33 24.30
C ASN A 46 12.23 -1.51 24.11
#